data_AF-A0A800F7A1-F1
#
_entry.id   AF-A0A800F7A1-F1
#
_cell.length_a   1.000
_cell.length_b   1.000
_cell.length_c   1.000
_cell.angle_alpha   90.00
_cell.angle_beta   90.00
_cell.angle_gamma   90.00
#
_symmetry.space_group_name_H-M   'P 1'
#
loop_
_entity.id
_entity.type
_entity.pdbx_description
1 polymer ?
#
loop_
_entity_poly.entity_id
_entity_poly.type
_entity_poly.pdbx_seq_one_letter_code
_entity_poly.pdbx_strand_id
1 'polypeptide(L)'
;MNRLTLVGFLIVTLLAAVLAGIRFGSHELTTAEVLAALTRGDVAMHRDIVLGLRLPRTLLGVMVGGGLALAGATFQALLRNPLAEPYILGVSGGASAGAVIVISLGWAGLGSWSLPLAAFAGALLAIVLVFRVATAT
;
A
#
# COMPACT_ATOMS: atom_id res chain seq x y z
N MET A 1 -2.28 -29.63 2.62
CA MET A 1 -2.94 -28.64 3.49
C MET A 1 -4.32 -28.36 2.93
N ASN A 2 -5.39 -28.52 3.72
CA ASN A 2 -6.74 -28.30 3.20
C ASN A 2 -6.95 -26.80 2.96
N ARG A 3 -7.77 -26.43 1.96
CA ARG A 3 -8.00 -25.01 1.63
C ARG A 3 -8.42 -24.19 2.86
N LEU A 4 -9.26 -24.77 3.71
CA LEU A 4 -9.69 -24.17 4.97
C LEU A 4 -8.54 -23.91 5.95
N THR A 5 -7.60 -24.85 6.10
CA THR A 5 -6.48 -24.68 7.02
C THR A 5 -5.46 -23.67 6.50
N LEU A 6 -5.27 -23.59 5.18
CA LEU A 6 -4.44 -22.54 4.56
C LEU A 6 -5.05 -21.15 4.76
N VAL A 7 -6.35 -20.98 4.49
CA VAL A 7 -7.04 -19.70 4.69
C VAL A 7 -6.98 -19.28 6.16
N GLY A 8 -7.24 -20.22 7.08
CA GLY A 8 -7.09 -19.96 8.52
C GLY A 8 -5.69 -19.49 8.89
N PHE A 9 -4.64 -20.16 8.39
CA PHE A 9 -3.25 -19.76 8.60
C PHE A 9 -2.97 -18.35 8.09
N LEU A 10 -3.38 -18.02 6.85
CA LEU A 10 -3.17 -16.69 6.26
C LEU A 10 -3.88 -15.58 7.03
N ILE A 11 -5.12 -15.83 7.50
CA ILE A 11 -5.86 -14.86 8.33
C ILE A 11 -5.12 -14.62 9.64
N VAL A 12 -4.66 -15.69 10.30
CA VAL A 12 -3.90 -15.56 11.56
C VAL A 12 -2.61 -14.79 11.34
N THR A 13 -1.86 -15.09 10.27
CA THR A 13 -0.62 -14.35 9.94
C THR A 13 -0.91 -12.89 9.63
N LEU A 14 -1.99 -12.58 8.90
CA LEU A 14 -2.40 -11.21 8.60
C LEU A 14 -2.74 -10.44 9.89
N LEU A 15 -3.54 -11.03 10.78
CA LEU A 15 -3.89 -10.41 12.06
C LEU A 15 -2.67 -10.19 12.95
N ALA A 16 -1.74 -11.15 12.99
CA ALA A 16 -0.47 -11.02 13.70
C ALA A 16 0.39 -9.88 13.12
N ALA A 17 0.45 -9.75 11.78
CA ALA A 17 1.17 -8.66 11.12
C ALA A 17 0.53 -7.29 11.38
N VAL A 18 -0.80 -7.19 11.40
CA VAL A 18 -1.51 -5.95 11.76
C VAL A 18 -1.23 -5.57 13.20
N LEU A 19 -1.31 -6.51 14.13
CA LEU A 19 -1.00 -6.27 15.55
C LEU A 19 0.46 -5.82 15.71
N ALA A 20 1.40 -6.47 15.03
CA ALA A 20 2.80 -6.08 15.02
C ALA A 20 2.98 -4.65 14.46
N GLY A 21 2.33 -4.33 13.34
CA GLY A 21 2.40 -3.01 12.71
C GLY A 21 1.89 -1.87 13.60
N ILE A 22 0.93 -2.15 14.49
CA ILE A 22 0.41 -1.17 15.46
C ILE A 22 1.32 -1.10 16.71
N ARG A 23 1.89 -2.22 17.15
CA ARG A 23 2.74 -2.28 18.36
C ARG A 23 4.13 -1.69 18.15
N PHE A 24 4.77 -1.99 17.03
CA PHE A 24 6.13 -1.53 16.75
C PHE A 24 6.15 -0.10 16.22
N GLY A 25 6.99 0.75 16.81
CA GLY A 25 7.20 2.14 16.42
C GLY A 25 8.20 2.83 17.34
N SER A 26 8.29 4.16 17.27
CA SER A 26 9.21 4.96 18.08
C SER A 26 9.01 4.83 19.60
N HIS A 27 7.81 4.42 20.02
CA HIS A 27 7.51 4.00 21.39
C HIS A 27 6.97 2.57 21.37
N GLU A 28 7.56 1.68 22.16
CA GLU A 28 7.05 0.33 22.30
C GLU A 28 5.74 0.37 23.08
N LEU A 29 4.64 -0.09 22.45
CA LEU A 29 3.34 -0.19 23.09
C LEU A 29 3.06 -1.64 23.47
N THR A 30 2.68 -1.81 24.73
CA THR A 30 2.19 -3.07 25.26
C THR A 30 0.83 -3.41 24.64
N THR A 31 0.51 -4.69 24.50
CA THR A 31 -0.77 -5.13 23.91
C THR A 31 -1.98 -4.56 24.66
N ALA A 32 -1.86 -4.40 25.98
CA ALA A 32 -2.90 -3.79 26.82
C ALA A 32 -3.11 -2.30 26.48
N GLU A 33 -2.03 -1.57 26.21
CA GLU A 33 -2.08 -0.14 25.86
C GLU A 33 -2.68 0.08 24.47
N VAL A 34 -2.38 -0.81 23.52
CA VAL A 34 -3.05 -0.80 22.20
C VAL A 34 -4.54 -1.05 22.35
N LEU A 35 -4.94 -2.05 23.13
CA LEU A 35 -6.36 -2.35 23.36
C LEU A 35 -7.08 -1.20 24.09
N ALA A 36 -6.43 -0.59 25.07
CA ALA A 36 -6.94 0.57 25.78
C ALA A 36 -7.07 1.80 24.85
N ALA A 37 -6.08 2.03 23.97
CA ALA A 37 -6.12 3.10 22.97
C ALA A 37 -7.26 2.93 21.95
N LEU A 38 -7.65 1.67 21.64
CA LEU A 38 -8.76 1.35 20.74
C LEU A 38 -10.14 1.43 21.41
N THR A 39 -10.24 1.12 22.71
CA THR A 39 -11.55 0.92 23.39
C THR A 39 -11.89 1.97 24.45
N ARG A 40 -10.92 2.39 25.27
CA ARG A 40 -11.17 3.22 26.46
C ARG A 40 -10.63 4.64 26.34
N GLY A 41 -9.63 4.86 25.50
CA GLY A 41 -9.04 6.19 25.32
C GLY A 41 -8.34 6.75 26.56
N ASP A 42 -7.85 5.89 27.46
CA ASP A 42 -7.30 6.28 28.77
C ASP A 42 -6.12 7.27 28.70
N VAL A 43 -5.36 7.25 27.61
CA VAL A 43 -4.22 8.16 27.40
C VAL A 43 -4.30 8.78 26.01
N ALA A 44 -4.61 10.08 25.94
CA ALA A 44 -4.80 10.82 24.69
C ALA A 44 -3.62 10.65 23.70
N MET A 45 -2.39 10.71 24.20
CA MET A 45 -1.17 10.51 23.39
C MET A 45 -1.10 9.10 22.75
N HIS A 46 -1.46 8.05 23.48
CA HIS A 46 -1.43 6.68 22.96
C HIS A 46 -2.50 6.49 21.87
N ARG A 47 -3.67 7.09 22.08
CA ARG A 47 -4.76 7.08 21.10
C ARG A 47 -4.38 7.79 19.81
N ASP A 48 -3.76 8.97 19.89
CA ASP A 48 -3.35 9.73 18.70
C ASP A 48 -2.25 9.00 17.92
N ILE A 49 -1.30 8.37 18.60
CA ILE A 49 -0.28 7.55 17.94
C ILE A 49 -0.91 6.33 17.24
N VAL A 50 -1.77 5.59 17.94
CA VAL A 50 -2.39 4.37 17.42
C VAL A 50 -3.37 4.69 16.29
N LEU A 51 -4.34 5.58 16.51
CA LEU A 51 -5.41 5.88 15.56
C LEU A 51 -4.99 6.89 14.49
N GLY A 52 -4.15 7.86 14.82
CA GLY A 52 -3.75 8.94 13.92
C GLY A 52 -2.59 8.58 13.00
N LEU A 53 -1.69 7.69 13.42
CA LEU A 53 -0.46 7.39 12.68
C LEU A 53 -0.31 5.91 12.33
N ARG A 54 -0.36 5.02 13.32
CA ARG A 54 0.02 3.61 13.12
C ARG A 54 -1.06 2.83 12.40
N LEU A 55 -2.31 2.89 12.86
CA LEU A 55 -3.42 2.16 12.26
C LEU A 55 -3.63 2.54 10.78
N PRO A 56 -3.68 3.84 10.38
CA PRO A 56 -3.80 4.20 8.98
C PRO A 56 -2.64 3.68 8.14
N ARG A 57 -1.40 3.78 8.65
CA ARG A 57 -0.19 3.28 7.96
C ARG A 57 -0.22 1.75 7.79
N THR A 58 -0.61 1.01 8.82
CA THR A 58 -0.72 -0.45 8.76
C THR A 58 -1.79 -0.87 7.76
N LEU A 59 -2.96 -0.23 7.79
CA LEU A 59 -4.04 -0.49 6.82
C LEU A 59 -3.61 -0.18 5.38
N LEU A 60 -2.91 0.93 5.16
CA LEU A 60 -2.30 1.23 3.86
C LEU A 60 -1.34 0.12 3.41
N GLY A 61 -0.49 -0.38 4.31
CA GLY A 61 0.40 -1.51 4.03
C GLY A 61 -0.35 -2.78 3.60
N VAL A 62 -1.44 -3.11 4.29
CA VAL A 62 -2.31 -4.25 3.93
C VAL A 62 -2.95 -4.05 2.56
N MET A 63 -3.51 -2.87 2.29
CA MET A 63 -4.15 -2.56 1.01
C MET A 63 -3.16 -2.58 -0.16
N VAL A 64 -1.98 -1.98 0.01
CA VAL A 64 -0.93 -1.96 -1.02
C VAL A 64 -0.39 -3.37 -1.27
N GLY A 65 -0.05 -4.12 -0.21
CA GLY A 65 0.44 -5.50 -0.35
C GLY A 65 -0.58 -6.43 -0.99
N GLY A 66 -1.85 -6.35 -0.58
CA GLY A 66 -2.94 -7.09 -1.19
C GLY A 66 -3.17 -6.73 -2.65
N GLY A 67 -3.14 -5.43 -2.98
CA GLY A 67 -3.25 -4.94 -4.36
C GLY A 67 -2.12 -5.44 -5.26
N LEU A 68 -0.88 -5.43 -4.77
CA LEU A 68 0.28 -5.98 -5.50
C LEU A 68 0.20 -7.49 -5.70
N ALA A 69 -0.24 -8.23 -4.68
CA ALA A 69 -0.43 -9.67 -4.78
C ALA A 69 -1.52 -10.03 -5.80
N LEU A 70 -2.64 -9.31 -5.80
CA LEU A 70 -3.72 -9.49 -6.79
C LEU A 70 -3.26 -9.15 -8.20
N ALA A 71 -2.62 -7.99 -8.39
CA ALA A 71 -2.08 -7.59 -9.69
C ALA A 71 -1.09 -8.63 -10.20
N GLY A 72 -0.13 -9.06 -9.38
CA GLY A 72 0.83 -10.11 -9.73
C GLY A 72 0.15 -11.41 -10.17
N ALA A 73 -0.80 -11.92 -9.37
CA ALA A 73 -1.54 -13.14 -9.70
C ALA A 73 -2.34 -13.01 -11.01
N THR A 74 -2.96 -11.85 -11.26
CA THR A 74 -3.69 -11.58 -12.50
C THR A 74 -2.75 -11.55 -13.71
N PHE A 75 -1.61 -10.85 -13.62
CA PHE A 75 -0.63 -10.79 -14.71
C PHE A 75 -0.01 -12.16 -15.01
N GLN A 76 0.35 -12.91 -13.96
CA GLN A 76 0.89 -14.27 -14.12
C GLN A 76 -0.13 -15.21 -14.79
N ALA A 77 -1.42 -15.12 -14.43
CA ALA A 77 -2.47 -15.92 -15.04
C ALA A 77 -2.76 -15.51 -16.50
N LEU A 78 -2.84 -14.20 -16.79
CA LEU A 78 -3.10 -13.67 -18.13
C LEU A 78 -1.96 -14.03 -19.10
N LEU A 79 -0.72 -13.81 -18.68
CA LEU A 79 0.46 -14.06 -19.51
C LEU A 79 0.92 -15.51 -19.48
N ARG A 80 0.33 -16.33 -18.60
CA ARG A 80 0.73 -17.72 -18.34
C ARG A 80 2.24 -17.84 -18.08
N ASN A 81 2.80 -16.83 -17.42
CA ASN A 81 4.22 -16.72 -17.16
C ASN A 81 4.43 -16.42 -15.66
N PRO A 82 5.00 -17.36 -14.88
CA PRO A 82 5.21 -17.16 -13.44
C PRO A 82 6.20 -16.04 -13.12
N LEU A 83 6.99 -15.57 -14.09
CA LEU A 83 7.91 -14.44 -13.94
C LEU A 83 7.27 -13.09 -14.28
N ALA A 84 6.01 -13.07 -14.73
CA ALA A 84 5.33 -11.82 -15.04
C ALA A 84 5.05 -10.99 -13.79
N GLU A 85 5.32 -9.68 -13.90
CA GLU A 85 5.01 -8.70 -12.86
C GLU A 85 4.33 -7.46 -13.47
N PRO A 86 3.44 -6.79 -12.71
CA PRO A 86 2.68 -5.64 -13.22
C PRO A 86 3.55 -4.42 -13.54
N TYR A 87 4.77 -4.34 -13.02
CA TYR A 87 5.66 -3.19 -13.22
C TYR A 87 6.21 -3.07 -14.65
N ILE A 88 6.11 -4.12 -15.47
CA ILE A 88 6.58 -4.15 -16.86
C ILE A 88 5.82 -3.12 -17.74
N LEU A 89 4.61 -2.71 -17.37
CA LEU A 89 3.82 -1.71 -18.12
C LEU A 89 4.26 -0.25 -17.89
N GLY A 90 5.40 -0.02 -17.24
CA GLY A 90 5.92 1.33 -16.99
C GLY A 90 5.20 2.09 -15.89
N VAL A 91 4.27 1.47 -15.16
CA VAL A 91 3.48 2.07 -14.07
C VAL A 91 4.36 2.70 -12.99
N SER A 92 5.40 1.98 -12.54
CA SER A 92 6.32 2.45 -11.51
C SER A 92 7.19 3.62 -11.99
N GLY A 93 7.68 3.54 -13.24
CA GLY A 93 8.45 4.61 -13.87
C GLY A 93 7.62 5.88 -14.09
N GLY A 94 6.39 5.74 -14.59
CA GLY A 94 5.44 6.83 -14.75
C GLY A 94 5.08 7.50 -13.42
N ALA A 95 4.83 6.70 -12.38
CA ALA A 95 4.57 7.23 -11.04
C ALA A 95 5.74 8.03 -10.50
N SER A 96 6.95 7.49 -10.65
CA SER A 96 8.19 8.15 -10.22
C SER A 96 8.42 9.45 -10.98
N ALA A 97 8.20 9.47 -12.30
CA ALA A 97 8.32 10.68 -13.11
C ALA A 97 7.33 11.77 -12.68
N GLY A 98 6.05 11.41 -12.47
CA GLY A 98 5.04 12.36 -11.97
C GLY A 98 5.39 12.93 -10.60
N ALA A 99 5.87 12.10 -9.68
CA ALA A 99 6.35 12.53 -8.36
C ALA A 99 7.55 13.48 -8.46
N VAL A 100 8.55 13.13 -9.27
CA VAL A 100 9.76 13.95 -9.47
C VAL A 100 9.44 15.30 -10.10
N ILE A 101 8.50 15.37 -11.04
CA ILE A 101 8.06 16.63 -11.65
C ILE A 101 7.48 17.56 -10.57
N VAL A 102 6.56 17.07 -9.74
CA VAL A 102 5.93 17.89 -8.70
C VAL A 102 6.91 18.30 -7.61
N ILE A 103 7.86 17.44 -7.25
CA ILE A 103 8.91 17.77 -6.27
C ILE A 103 9.86 18.83 -6.86
N SER A 104 10.34 18.63 -8.09
CA SER A 104 11.34 19.51 -8.71
C SER A 104 10.80 20.90 -9.03
N LEU A 105 9.51 21.02 -9.37
CA LEU A 105 8.84 22.29 -9.60
C LEU A 105 8.39 22.99 -8.30
N GLY A 106 8.64 22.39 -7.13
CA GLY A 106 8.21 22.92 -5.83
C GLY A 106 6.71 22.82 -5.56
N TRP A 107 5.97 22.08 -6.40
CA TRP A 107 4.52 21.93 -6.29
C TRP A 107 4.07 20.94 -5.21
N ALA A 108 5.01 20.16 -4.65
CA ALA A 108 4.72 19.24 -3.55
C ALA A 108 4.14 19.94 -2.30
N GLY A 109 4.39 21.24 -2.13
CA GLY A 109 3.86 22.05 -1.03
C GLY A 109 2.45 22.62 -1.25
N LEU A 110 1.88 22.50 -2.47
CA LEU A 110 0.57 23.09 -2.79
C LEU A 110 -0.61 22.41 -2.10
N GLY A 111 -0.40 21.22 -1.54
CA GLY A 111 -1.40 20.48 -0.77
C GLY A 111 -1.01 19.02 -0.59
N SER A 112 -1.60 18.35 0.40
CA SER A 112 -1.34 16.94 0.73
C SER A 112 -1.64 15.96 -0.41
N TRP A 113 -2.49 16.36 -1.37
CA TRP A 113 -2.88 15.57 -2.52
C TRP A 113 -2.01 15.79 -3.76
N SER A 114 -1.18 16.84 -3.80
CA SER A 114 -0.37 17.19 -4.97
C SER A 114 0.53 16.04 -5.42
N LEU A 115 1.31 15.49 -4.48
CA LEU A 115 2.26 14.41 -4.74
C LEU A 115 1.57 13.08 -5.10
N PRO A 116 0.59 12.57 -4.32
CA PRO A 116 -0.12 11.34 -4.69
C PRO A 116 -0.83 11.42 -6.05
N LEU A 117 -1.49 12.53 -6.34
CA LEU A 117 -2.21 12.69 -7.62
C LEU A 117 -1.25 12.78 -8.80
N ALA A 118 -0.11 13.44 -8.65
CA ALA A 118 0.89 13.51 -9.72
C ALA A 118 1.55 12.16 -9.99
N ALA A 119 1.89 11.40 -8.94
CA ALA A 119 2.37 10.04 -9.08
C ALA A 119 1.31 9.14 -9.77
N PHE A 120 0.05 9.24 -9.36
CA PHE A 120 -1.03 8.48 -9.96
C PHE A 120 -1.27 8.86 -11.44
N ALA A 121 -1.28 10.16 -11.76
CA ALA A 121 -1.44 10.65 -13.12
C ALA A 121 -0.28 10.21 -14.03
N GLY A 122 0.96 10.27 -13.53
CA GLY A 122 2.13 9.78 -14.25
C GLY A 122 2.07 8.27 -14.53
N ALA A 123 1.59 7.48 -13.57
CA ALA A 123 1.36 6.05 -13.74
C ALA A 123 0.30 5.74 -14.80
N LEU A 124 -0.85 6.44 -14.74
CA LEU A 124 -1.92 6.31 -15.72
C LEU A 124 -1.46 6.70 -17.12
N LEU A 125 -0.73 7.81 -17.25
CA LEU A 125 -0.20 8.26 -18.52
C LEU A 125 0.72 7.19 -19.13
N ALA A 126 1.61 6.58 -18.34
CA ALA A 126 2.46 5.50 -18.81
C ALA A 126 1.65 4.30 -19.34
N ILE A 127 0.62 3.86 -18.60
CA ILE A 127 -0.27 2.77 -19.05
C ILE A 127 -0.96 3.13 -20.37
N VAL A 128 -1.53 4.33 -20.48
CA VAL A 128 -2.23 4.78 -21.68
C VAL A 128 -1.27 4.82 -22.87
N LEU A 129 -0.05 5.34 -22.69
CA LEU A 129 0.95 5.38 -23.76
C LEU A 129 1.34 3.98 -24.23
N VAL A 130 1.65 3.07 -23.31
CA VAL A 130 1.99 1.67 -23.65
C VAL A 130 0.84 0.98 -24.36
N PHE A 131 -0.40 1.15 -23.88
CA PHE A 131 -1.58 0.57 -24.50
C PHE A 131 -1.83 1.12 -25.90
N ARG A 132 -1.62 2.43 -26.11
CA ARG A 132 -1.74 3.07 -27.43
C ARG A 132 -0.68 2.57 -28.41
N VAL A 133 0.56 2.38 -27.97
CA VAL A 133 1.61 1.78 -28.81
C VAL A 133 1.25 0.35 -29.19
N ALA A 134 0.78 -0.45 -28.23
CA ALA A 134 0.42 -1.85 -28.47
C ALA A 134 -0.80 -2.03 -29.40
N THR A 135 -1.70 -1.05 -29.47
CA THR A 135 -2.92 -1.08 -30.29
C THR A 135 -2.79 -0.28 -31.61
N ALA A 136 -1.65 0.36 -31.85
CA ALA A 136 -1.39 1.14 -33.06
C ALA A 136 -0.98 0.29 -34.27
N THR A 137 -0.82 -1.02 -34.08
CA THR A 137 -0.56 -2.05 -35.11
C THR A 137 -1.71 -3.03 -35.16
#